data_AF-A0A7X5TIE3-F1
#
_entry.id   AF-A0A7X5TIE3-F1
#
_cell.length_a   1.000
_cell.length_b   1.000
_cell.length_c   1.000
_cell.angle_alpha   90.00
_cell.angle_beta   90.00
_cell.angle_gamma   90.00
#
_symmetry.space_group_name_H-M   'P 1'
#
loop_
_entity.id
_entity.type
_entity.pdbx_description
1 polymer ?
#
loop_
_entity_poly.entity_id
_entity_poly.type
_entity_poly.pdbx_seq_one_letter_code
_entity_poly.pdbx_strand_id
1 'polypeptide(L)'
;MKPYLIPAASVSWTEEIKKSRFITLLEHTCGVDEAKAFIQQIKAQYPDARHHCWAFVAGAPDDSQQLGFSDDGEPSGTAGKPILSQLMGNSVGEITAVVVRYFGGIKLGTGGLVRAYGSGVQQALKLLETKYKVPQKLCSLQCEYAHISMIEQLLQKSAGKIISSEYTESVTLQISLPATLVGEVSDKLRDLSRGVLNLTPDL
;
A
#
# COMPACT_ATOMS: atom_id res chain seq x y z
N MET A 1 7.10 -12.49 1.96
CA MET A 1 5.76 -11.85 1.91
C MET A 1 4.90 -12.63 0.93
N LYS A 2 3.61 -12.81 1.24
CA LYS A 2 2.64 -13.47 0.35
C LYS A 2 1.97 -12.43 -0.55
N PRO A 3 1.41 -12.83 -1.70
CA PRO A 3 0.51 -11.96 -2.45
C PRO A 3 -0.65 -11.45 -1.58
N TYR A 4 -1.03 -10.19 -1.77
CA TYR A 4 -2.14 -9.56 -1.05
C TYR A 4 -2.97 -8.67 -1.97
N LEU A 5 -4.16 -8.28 -1.50
CA LEU A 5 -5.07 -7.41 -2.24
C LEU A 5 -4.68 -5.95 -2.05
N ILE A 6 -4.73 -5.19 -3.14
CA ILE A 6 -4.63 -3.72 -3.17
C ILE A 6 -5.84 -3.15 -3.92
N PRO A 7 -6.22 -1.88 -3.70
CA PRO A 7 -7.25 -1.22 -4.51
C PRO A 7 -6.90 -1.26 -6.00
N ALA A 8 -7.90 -1.55 -6.84
CA ALA A 8 -7.77 -1.52 -8.30
C ALA A 8 -8.26 -0.18 -8.89
N ALA A 9 -9.14 0.52 -8.17
CA ALA A 9 -9.68 1.81 -8.52
C ALA A 9 -10.00 2.61 -7.24
N SER A 10 -10.12 3.93 -7.38
CA SER A 10 -10.56 4.80 -6.29
C SER A 10 -12.07 4.70 -6.08
N VAL A 11 -12.50 4.97 -4.84
CA VAL A 11 -13.92 4.91 -4.46
C VAL A 11 -14.31 6.20 -3.75
N SER A 12 -15.50 6.72 -4.07
CA SER A 12 -16.15 7.78 -3.30
C SER A 12 -17.52 7.31 -2.80
N TRP A 13 -17.78 7.56 -1.52
CA TRP A 13 -19.08 7.32 -0.90
C TRP A 13 -19.51 8.56 -0.12
N THR A 14 -20.74 9.02 -0.33
CA THR A 14 -21.28 10.18 0.40
C THR A 14 -22.53 9.78 1.17
N GLU A 15 -22.61 10.22 2.42
CA GLU A 15 -23.80 10.06 3.25
C GLU A 15 -24.12 11.34 4.04
N GLU A 16 -25.40 11.50 4.40
CA GLU A 16 -25.85 12.58 5.27
C GLU A 16 -26.39 12.01 6.59
N ILE A 17 -25.82 12.45 7.71
CA ILE A 17 -26.20 12.02 9.05
C ILE A 17 -26.49 13.26 9.89
N LYS A 18 -27.74 13.41 10.34
CA LYS A 18 -28.19 14.58 11.11
C LYS A 18 -27.76 15.91 10.45
N LYS A 19 -28.06 16.06 9.15
CA LYS A 19 -27.68 17.19 8.29
C LYS A 19 -26.18 17.39 8.05
N SER A 20 -25.32 16.61 8.69
CA SER A 20 -23.87 16.65 8.43
C SER A 20 -23.59 15.75 7.23
N ARG A 21 -22.84 16.25 6.25
CA ARG A 21 -22.43 15.50 5.07
C ARG A 21 -21.04 14.92 5.27
N PHE A 22 -20.91 13.61 5.05
CA PHE A 22 -19.66 12.87 5.11
C PHE A 22 -19.33 12.35 3.72
N ILE A 23 -18.12 12.62 3.23
CA ILE A 23 -17.63 12.14 1.95
C ILE A 23 -16.40 11.30 2.22
N THR A 24 -16.54 9.99 2.09
CA THR A 24 -15.47 9.01 2.24
C THR A 24 -14.81 8.77 0.90
N LEU A 25 -13.49 8.84 0.86
CA LEU A 25 -12.67 8.64 -0.33
C LEU A 25 -11.62 7.58 -0.02
N LEU A 26 -11.56 6.52 -0.85
CA LEU A 26 -10.56 5.47 -0.78
C LEU A 26 -9.67 5.52 -2.03
N GLU A 27 -8.37 5.36 -1.86
CA GLU A 27 -7.39 5.39 -2.95
C GLU A 27 -6.29 4.35 -2.76
N HIS A 28 -5.75 3.85 -3.89
CA HIS A 28 -4.52 3.05 -3.90
C HIS A 28 -3.33 3.96 -3.59
N THR A 29 -2.62 3.70 -2.50
CA THR A 29 -1.43 4.47 -2.10
C THR A 29 -0.35 3.52 -1.60
N CYS A 30 0.73 3.38 -2.36
CA CYS A 30 1.87 2.53 -2.05
C CYS A 30 2.87 3.29 -1.18
N GLY A 31 2.85 3.03 0.12
CA GLY A 31 3.73 3.68 1.08
C GLY A 31 3.20 4.99 1.66
N VAL A 32 3.89 5.47 2.69
CA VAL A 32 3.45 6.62 3.51
C VAL A 32 3.45 7.93 2.71
N ASP A 33 4.36 8.08 1.76
CA ASP A 33 4.50 9.31 0.99
C ASP A 33 3.32 9.51 0.03
N GLU A 34 2.91 8.45 -0.69
CA GLU A 34 1.71 8.48 -1.53
C GLU A 34 0.45 8.70 -0.70
N ALA A 35 0.35 8.07 0.48
CA ALA A 35 -0.77 8.28 1.41
C ALA A 35 -0.89 9.76 1.83
N LYS A 36 0.24 10.38 2.21
CA LYS A 36 0.29 11.81 2.58
C LYS A 36 -0.03 12.71 1.39
N ALA A 37 0.47 12.39 0.20
CA ALA A 37 0.18 13.16 -1.01
C ALA A 37 -1.33 13.16 -1.32
N PHE A 38 -1.98 12.00 -1.25
CA PHE A 38 -3.42 11.87 -1.42
C PHE A 38 -4.20 12.67 -0.37
N ILE A 39 -3.80 12.61 0.91
CA ILE A 39 -4.43 13.42 1.98
C ILE A 39 -4.37 14.92 1.65
N GLN A 40 -3.23 15.42 1.19
CA GLN A 40 -3.08 16.83 0.81
C GLN A 40 -3.92 17.18 -0.41
N GLN A 41 -3.99 16.29 -1.40
CA GLN A 41 -4.86 16.46 -2.57
C GLN A 41 -6.32 16.61 -2.15
N ILE A 42 -6.82 15.76 -1.25
CA ILE A 42 -8.21 15.85 -0.77
C ILE A 42 -8.44 17.14 0.04
N LYS A 43 -7.48 17.56 0.88
CA LYS A 43 -7.56 18.84 1.59
C LYS A 43 -7.68 20.02 0.62
N ALA A 44 -6.92 20.01 -0.47
CA ALA A 44 -6.98 21.04 -1.51
C ALA A 44 -8.29 20.99 -2.33
N GLN A 45 -8.84 19.79 -2.57
CA GLN A 45 -10.08 19.62 -3.32
C GLN A 45 -11.32 20.07 -2.52
N TYR A 46 -11.30 19.94 -1.19
CA TYR A 46 -12.41 20.32 -0.31
C TYR A 46 -11.97 21.36 0.73
N PRO A 47 -11.59 22.58 0.31
CA PRO A 47 -11.00 23.59 1.21
C PRO A 47 -11.99 24.13 2.25
N ASP A 48 -13.30 24.09 1.97
CA ASP A 48 -14.34 24.61 2.86
C ASP A 48 -14.75 23.63 3.96
N ALA A 49 -14.27 22.39 3.91
CA ALA A 49 -14.55 21.39 4.95
C ALA A 49 -13.71 21.67 6.20
N ARG A 50 -14.31 21.49 7.38
CA ARG A 50 -13.62 21.73 8.66
C ARG A 50 -12.73 20.57 9.11
N HIS A 51 -13.05 19.36 8.65
CA HIS A 51 -12.36 18.14 9.05
C HIS A 51 -12.16 17.25 7.83
N HIS A 52 -10.93 16.78 7.68
CA HIS A 52 -10.47 15.77 6.73
C HIS A 52 -9.79 14.67 7.54
N CYS A 53 -10.59 13.91 8.29
CA CYS A 53 -10.09 12.80 9.10
C CYS A 53 -9.61 11.69 8.17
N TRP A 54 -8.53 11.01 8.52
CA TRP A 54 -7.93 10.02 7.62
C TRP A 54 -7.34 8.85 8.38
N ALA A 55 -7.15 7.75 7.65
CA ALA A 55 -6.29 6.64 8.06
C ALA A 55 -5.71 5.95 6.83
N PHE A 56 -4.58 5.27 7.00
CA PHE A 56 -3.98 4.46 5.95
C PHE A 56 -3.39 3.17 6.49
N VAL A 57 -3.38 2.15 5.62
CA VAL A 57 -2.55 0.95 5.68
C VAL A 57 -1.63 1.05 4.47
N ALA A 58 -0.44 1.65 4.65
CA ALA A 58 0.41 2.06 3.54
C ALA A 58 1.28 0.91 2.99
N GLY A 59 1.44 -0.16 3.75
CA GLY A 59 2.18 -1.37 3.35
C GLY A 59 1.27 -2.56 3.05
N ALA A 60 1.85 -3.75 3.17
CA ALA A 60 1.09 -4.99 3.16
C ALA A 60 0.02 -4.98 4.28
N PRO A 61 -1.11 -5.70 4.12
CA PRO A 61 -2.21 -5.66 5.09
C PRO A 61 -1.81 -6.16 6.49
N ASP A 62 -0.75 -6.95 6.60
CA ASP A 62 -0.17 -7.47 7.84
C ASP A 62 1.04 -6.65 8.35
N ASP A 63 1.44 -5.59 7.64
CA ASP A 63 2.54 -4.71 8.04
C ASP A 63 2.05 -3.63 9.00
N SER A 64 2.29 -3.86 10.29
CA SER A 64 1.91 -2.93 11.36
C SER A 64 2.80 -1.68 11.44
N GLN A 65 3.93 -1.63 10.74
CA GLN A 65 4.87 -0.50 10.80
C GLN A 65 4.41 0.69 9.95
N GLN A 66 3.48 0.47 9.02
CA GLN A 66 3.05 1.47 8.04
C GLN A 66 1.58 1.85 8.20
N LEU A 67 1.16 2.03 9.45
CA LEU A 67 -0.18 2.48 9.81
C LEU A 67 -0.17 3.95 10.24
N GLY A 68 -1.22 4.68 9.92
CA GLY A 68 -1.38 6.06 10.37
C GLY A 68 -2.84 6.47 10.39
N PHE A 69 -3.20 7.41 11.26
CA PHE A 69 -4.52 8.01 11.30
C PHE A 69 -4.50 9.41 11.94
N SER A 70 -5.54 10.20 11.69
CA SER A 70 -5.77 11.49 12.32
C SER A 70 -7.25 11.78 12.48
N ASP A 71 -7.60 12.38 13.61
CA ASP A 71 -8.95 12.92 13.87
C ASP A 71 -9.14 14.33 13.28
N ASP A 72 -8.09 15.00 12.80
CA ASP A 72 -8.14 16.33 12.13
C ASP A 72 -9.05 17.35 12.83
N GLY A 73 -8.94 17.45 14.17
CA GLY A 73 -9.72 18.39 14.99
C GLY A 73 -11.06 17.87 15.49
N GLU A 74 -11.50 16.67 15.09
CA GLU A 74 -12.57 15.95 15.79
C GLU A 74 -12.13 15.54 17.21
N PRO A 75 -13.07 15.23 18.11
CA PRO A 75 -12.73 14.67 19.41
C PRO A 75 -11.83 13.42 19.28
N SER A 76 -10.81 13.35 20.13
CA SER A 76 -9.79 12.29 20.07
C SER A 76 -10.40 10.88 20.03
N GLY A 77 -9.94 10.08 19.07
CA GLY A 77 -10.36 8.69 18.86
C GLY A 77 -11.74 8.51 18.26
N THR A 78 -12.40 9.59 17.80
CA THR A 78 -13.77 9.49 17.26
C THR A 78 -13.85 9.41 15.74
N ALA A 79 -12.74 9.64 15.01
CA ALA A 79 -12.72 9.61 13.55
C ALA A 79 -11.59 8.72 13.00
N GLY A 80 -10.33 9.08 13.21
CA GLY A 80 -9.18 8.39 12.62
C GLY A 80 -9.08 6.92 13.04
N LYS A 81 -9.28 6.63 14.33
CA LYS A 81 -9.21 5.25 14.84
C LYS A 81 -10.34 4.34 14.29
N PRO A 82 -11.61 4.79 14.24
CA PRO A 82 -12.68 4.08 13.52
C PRO A 82 -12.36 3.82 12.03
N ILE A 83 -11.84 4.81 11.31
CA ILE A 83 -11.43 4.65 9.89
C ILE A 83 -10.37 3.56 9.78
N LEU A 84 -9.29 3.64 10.57
CA LEU A 84 -8.20 2.66 10.54
C LEU A 84 -8.69 1.24 10.83
N SER A 85 -9.59 1.10 11.81
CA SER A 85 -10.14 -0.20 12.20
C SER A 85 -10.89 -0.88 11.07
N GLN A 86 -11.59 -0.10 10.22
CA GLN A 86 -12.25 -0.64 9.02
C GLN A 86 -11.23 -1.10 7.97
N LEU A 87 -10.19 -0.31 7.71
CA LEU A 87 -9.14 -0.68 6.76
C LEU A 87 -8.43 -1.97 7.18
N MET A 88 -7.97 -2.05 8.43
CA MET A 88 -7.29 -3.23 8.97
C MET A 88 -8.19 -4.48 8.94
N GLY A 89 -9.50 -4.32 9.14
CA GLY A 89 -10.46 -5.42 9.13
C GLY A 89 -10.75 -6.03 7.76
N ASN A 90 -10.31 -5.40 6.66
CA ASN A 90 -10.61 -5.85 5.29
C ASN A 90 -9.44 -6.55 4.57
N SER A 91 -8.27 -6.68 5.21
CA SER A 91 -7.10 -7.38 4.65
C SER A 91 -6.65 -6.87 3.26
N VAL A 92 -6.88 -5.59 2.97
CA VAL A 92 -6.38 -4.88 1.79
C VAL A 92 -5.22 -3.99 2.22
N GLY A 93 -4.08 -4.10 1.53
CA GLY A 93 -2.91 -3.24 1.74
C GLY A 93 -2.89 -2.05 0.80
N GLU A 94 -1.93 -1.15 1.01
CA GLU A 94 -1.69 0.04 0.19
C GLU A 94 -2.95 0.90 -0.02
N ILE A 95 -3.69 1.15 1.05
CA ILE A 95 -4.97 1.85 1.00
C ILE A 95 -4.98 3.02 1.96
N THR A 96 -5.42 4.17 1.45
CA THR A 96 -5.69 5.37 2.25
C THR A 96 -7.16 5.72 2.18
N ALA A 97 -7.74 6.07 3.33
CA ALA A 97 -9.07 6.62 3.46
C ALA A 97 -9.01 8.06 3.97
N VAL A 98 -9.73 8.97 3.31
CA VAL A 98 -9.98 10.33 3.80
C VAL A 98 -11.48 10.55 3.88
N VAL A 99 -11.97 10.98 5.04
CA VAL A 99 -13.37 11.32 5.26
C VAL A 99 -13.48 12.82 5.48
N VAL A 100 -14.10 13.48 4.51
CA VAL A 100 -14.36 14.92 4.54
C VAL A 100 -15.72 15.16 5.19
N ARG A 101 -15.77 16.06 6.18
CA ARG A 101 -17.00 16.37 6.90
C ARG A 101 -17.40 17.84 6.76
N TYR A 102 -18.66 18.04 6.37
CA TYR A 102 -19.37 19.31 6.49
C TYR A 102 -20.37 19.25 7.65
N PHE A 103 -20.24 20.16 8.62
CA PHE A 103 -21.11 20.17 9.81
C PHE A 103 -22.50 20.70 9.48
N GLY A 104 -23.53 19.94 9.86
CA GLY A 104 -24.94 20.24 9.58
C GLY A 104 -25.71 21.03 10.63
N GLY A 105 -25.03 21.58 11.65
CA GLY A 105 -25.70 22.29 12.75
C GLY A 105 -26.17 21.39 13.91
N ILE A 106 -26.19 20.07 13.75
CA ILE A 106 -26.63 19.12 14.79
C ILE A 106 -25.45 18.27 15.26
N LYS A 107 -25.18 18.27 16.57
CA LYS A 107 -24.11 17.46 17.16
C LYS A 107 -24.47 15.96 17.14
N LEU A 108 -23.52 15.12 16.75
CA LEU A 108 -23.68 13.67 16.72
C LEU A 108 -23.35 13.00 18.08
N GLY A 109 -22.54 13.66 18.93
CA GLY A 109 -21.93 13.03 20.10
C GLY A 109 -20.80 12.08 19.72
N THR A 110 -19.98 11.67 20.68
CA THR A 110 -18.79 10.83 20.43
C THR A 110 -19.14 9.50 19.77
N GLY A 111 -20.13 8.77 20.31
CA GLY A 111 -20.59 7.51 19.73
C GLY A 111 -21.22 7.66 18.34
N GLY A 112 -21.83 8.82 18.04
CA GLY A 112 -22.37 9.11 16.72
C GLY A 112 -21.28 9.38 15.68
N LEU A 113 -20.20 10.07 16.05
CA LEU A 113 -19.03 10.29 15.20
C LEU A 113 -18.31 8.99 14.88
N VAL A 114 -18.02 8.18 15.91
CA VAL A 114 -17.40 6.86 15.75
C VAL A 114 -18.17 6.02 14.73
N ARG A 115 -19.51 6.00 14.85
CA ARG A 115 -20.37 5.26 13.93
C ARG A 115 -20.34 5.83 12.52
N ALA A 116 -20.43 7.16 12.36
CA ALA A 116 -20.42 7.83 11.06
C ALA A 116 -19.11 7.60 10.28
N TYR A 117 -17.97 7.84 10.91
CA TYR A 117 -16.66 7.65 10.28
C TYR A 117 -16.40 6.17 9.93
N GLY A 118 -16.76 5.26 10.84
CA GLY A 118 -16.64 3.82 10.58
C GLY A 118 -17.59 3.33 9.47
N SER A 119 -18.88 3.72 9.52
CA SER A 119 -19.88 3.27 8.55
C SER A 119 -19.56 3.76 7.14
N GLY A 120 -19.13 5.01 6.99
CA GLY A 120 -18.79 5.57 5.69
C GLY A 120 -17.68 4.79 4.99
N VAL A 121 -16.63 4.44 5.73
CA VAL A 121 -15.52 3.60 5.24
C VAL A 121 -16.00 2.19 4.93
N GLN A 122 -16.83 1.60 5.80
CA GLN A 122 -17.40 0.29 5.56
C GLN A 122 -18.23 0.23 4.26
N GLN A 123 -19.03 1.27 3.97
CA GLN A 123 -19.80 1.30 2.72
C GLN A 123 -18.90 1.50 1.51
N ALA A 124 -17.90 2.38 1.59
CA ALA A 124 -16.93 2.57 0.52
C ALA A 124 -16.16 1.27 0.21
N LEU A 125 -15.75 0.51 1.24
CA LEU A 125 -15.05 -0.76 1.06
C LEU A 125 -15.88 -1.83 0.35
N LYS A 126 -17.21 -1.81 0.46
CA LYS A 126 -18.08 -2.72 -0.29
C LYS A 126 -18.08 -2.46 -1.79
N LEU A 127 -17.73 -1.24 -2.20
CA LEU A 127 -17.64 -0.82 -3.60
C LEU A 127 -16.21 -0.95 -4.14
N LEU A 128 -15.24 -1.32 -3.29
CA LEU A 128 -13.84 -1.34 -3.64
C LEU A 128 -13.51 -2.55 -4.51
N GLU A 129 -13.19 -2.28 -5.77
CA GLU A 129 -12.54 -3.27 -6.64
C GLU A 129 -11.09 -3.47 -6.20
N THR A 130 -10.64 -4.72 -6.16
CA THR A 130 -9.28 -5.08 -5.73
C THR A 130 -8.57 -5.97 -6.74
N LYS A 131 -7.24 -5.93 -6.70
CA LYS A 131 -6.36 -6.81 -7.49
C LYS A 131 -5.26 -7.38 -6.62
N TYR A 132 -4.73 -8.55 -6.98
CA TYR A 132 -3.57 -9.11 -6.30
C TYR A 132 -2.30 -8.37 -6.68
N LYS A 133 -1.52 -7.98 -5.66
CA LYS A 133 -0.13 -7.55 -5.79
C LYS A 133 0.77 -8.70 -5.34
N VAL A 134 1.76 -9.03 -6.16
CA VAL A 134 2.83 -9.97 -5.79
C VAL A 134 4.03 -9.15 -5.31
N PRO A 135 4.37 -9.19 -4.01
CA PRO A 135 5.50 -8.44 -3.48
C PRO A 135 6.77 -8.83 -4.20
N GLN A 136 7.49 -7.82 -4.68
CA GLN A 136 8.81 -8.02 -5.26
C GLN A 136 9.87 -7.78 -4.18
N LYS A 137 10.98 -8.52 -4.27
CA LYS A 137 12.17 -8.34 -3.45
C LYS A 137 13.32 -7.92 -4.35
N LEU A 138 14.01 -6.86 -3.95
CA LEU A 138 15.26 -6.46 -4.57
C LEU A 138 16.40 -7.32 -4.03
N CYS A 139 17.24 -7.80 -4.92
CA CYS A 139 18.42 -8.60 -4.62
C CYS A 139 19.56 -8.13 -5.52
N SER A 140 20.78 -8.17 -4.99
CA SER A 140 21.99 -7.97 -5.76
C SER A 140 22.58 -9.32 -6.17
N LEU A 141 23.19 -9.35 -7.36
CA LEU A 141 23.85 -10.51 -7.93
C LEU A 141 25.14 -10.06 -8.60
N GLN A 142 26.28 -10.48 -8.06
CA GLN A 142 27.56 -10.31 -8.71
C GLN A 142 27.83 -11.50 -9.64
N CYS A 143 28.23 -11.22 -10.87
CA CYS A 143 28.45 -12.22 -11.89
C CYS A 143 29.53 -11.80 -12.90
N GLU A 144 29.95 -12.75 -13.74
CA GLU A 144 30.81 -12.49 -14.89
C GLU A 144 29.95 -12.25 -16.13
N TYR A 145 30.53 -11.58 -17.13
CA TYR A 145 29.85 -11.31 -18.40
C TYR A 145 29.29 -12.56 -19.08
N ALA A 146 29.98 -13.71 -18.95
CA ALA A 146 29.54 -14.99 -19.49
C ALA A 146 28.24 -15.52 -18.87
N HIS A 147 27.88 -15.08 -17.65
CA HIS A 147 26.70 -15.54 -16.93
C HIS A 147 25.43 -14.75 -17.27
N ILE A 148 25.55 -13.55 -17.88
CA ILE A 148 24.43 -12.62 -18.07
C ILE A 148 23.26 -13.27 -18.80
N SER A 149 23.49 -13.88 -19.97
CA SER A 149 22.41 -14.45 -20.78
C SER A 149 21.66 -15.58 -20.04
N MET A 150 22.37 -16.37 -19.23
CA MET A 150 21.76 -17.43 -18.41
C MET A 150 20.91 -16.84 -17.29
N ILE A 151 21.40 -15.79 -16.63
CA ILE A 151 20.67 -15.08 -15.57
C ILE A 151 19.39 -14.46 -16.16
N GLU A 152 19.48 -13.76 -17.29
CA GLU A 152 18.32 -13.15 -17.95
C GLU A 152 17.24 -14.18 -18.29
N GLN A 153 17.63 -15.33 -18.86
CA GLN A 153 16.69 -16.41 -19.17
C GLN A 153 16.02 -17.00 -17.92
N LEU A 154 16.76 -17.15 -16.83
CA LEU A 154 16.22 -17.63 -15.56
C LEU A 154 15.21 -16.62 -14.99
N LEU A 155 15.57 -15.33 -14.97
CA LEU A 155 14.69 -14.27 -14.48
C LEU A 155 13.39 -14.19 -15.28
N GLN A 156 13.45 -14.27 -16.61
CA GLN A 156 12.25 -14.30 -17.47
C GLN A 156 11.29 -15.43 -17.10
N LYS A 157 11.81 -16.63 -16.81
CA LYS A 157 10.98 -17.79 -16.40
C LYS A 157 10.40 -17.65 -14.99
N SER A 158 11.02 -16.84 -14.14
CA SER A 158 10.64 -16.63 -12.75
C SER A 158 9.92 -15.30 -12.50
N ALA A 159 9.44 -14.64 -13.57
CA ALA A 159 8.83 -13.30 -13.51
C ALA A 159 9.72 -12.25 -12.81
N GLY A 160 11.03 -12.44 -12.86
CA GLY A 160 12.04 -11.51 -12.39
C GLY A 160 12.47 -10.52 -13.45
N LYS A 161 13.08 -9.42 -13.02
CA LYS A 161 13.60 -8.36 -13.89
C LYS A 161 14.94 -7.86 -13.38
N ILE A 162 15.82 -7.47 -14.30
CA ILE A 162 16.99 -6.66 -13.97
C ILE A 162 16.52 -5.22 -13.85
N ILE A 163 16.80 -4.57 -12.73
CA ILE A 163 16.46 -3.19 -12.41
C ILE A 163 17.59 -2.26 -12.85
N SER A 164 18.83 -2.64 -12.56
CA SER A 164 20.02 -1.93 -13.03
C SER A 164 21.19 -2.89 -13.16
N SER A 165 22.15 -2.50 -13.99
CA SER A 165 23.38 -3.25 -14.23
C SER A 165 24.57 -2.31 -14.11
N GLU A 166 25.57 -2.71 -13.35
CA GLU A 166 26.85 -2.02 -13.25
C GLU A 166 27.94 -2.91 -13.85
N TYR A 167 28.61 -2.40 -14.87
CA TYR A 167 29.63 -3.14 -15.64
C TYR A 167 31.01 -2.59 -15.30
N THR A 168 31.80 -3.39 -14.58
CA THR A 168 33.20 -3.09 -14.22
C THR A 168 34.10 -4.28 -14.60
N GLU A 169 35.10 -4.62 -13.78
CA GLU A 169 35.83 -5.90 -13.90
C GLU A 169 34.90 -7.10 -13.74
N SER A 170 33.87 -6.95 -12.92
CA SER A 170 32.73 -7.88 -12.80
C SER A 170 31.42 -7.13 -12.96
N VAL A 171 30.32 -7.87 -13.15
CA VAL A 171 28.99 -7.29 -13.38
C VAL A 171 28.17 -7.44 -12.13
N THR A 172 27.65 -6.32 -11.62
CA THR A 172 26.68 -6.30 -10.52
C THR A 172 25.31 -6.02 -11.09
N LEU A 173 24.38 -6.97 -10.91
CA LEU A 173 23.00 -6.83 -11.31
C LEU A 173 22.14 -6.59 -10.08
N GLN A 174 21.35 -5.52 -10.11
CA GLN A 174 20.22 -5.36 -9.20
C GLN A 174 19.01 -5.99 -9.86
N ILE A 175 18.41 -6.97 -9.18
CA ILE A 175 17.30 -7.75 -9.70
C ILE A 175 16.08 -7.64 -8.78
N SER A 176 14.90 -7.64 -9.39
CA SER A 176 13.62 -7.69 -8.71
C SER A 176 12.97 -9.04 -8.99
N LEU A 177 12.56 -9.74 -7.95
CA LEU A 177 11.96 -11.07 -8.03
C LEU A 177 10.71 -11.15 -7.15
N PRO A 178 9.70 -11.94 -7.52
CA PRO A 178 8.64 -12.29 -6.59
C PRO A 178 9.23 -12.82 -5.28
N ALA A 179 8.84 -12.23 -4.15
CA ALA A 179 9.45 -12.54 -2.85
C ALA A 179 9.33 -14.03 -2.48
N THR A 180 8.35 -14.73 -3.04
CA THR A 180 8.12 -16.17 -2.88
C THR A 180 9.08 -17.04 -3.70
N LEU A 181 9.69 -16.51 -4.76
CA LEU A 181 10.57 -17.25 -5.68
C LEU A 181 12.06 -17.03 -5.42
N VAL A 182 12.42 -16.13 -4.50
CA VAL A 182 13.83 -15.78 -4.23
C VAL A 182 14.67 -17.01 -3.86
N GLY A 183 14.17 -17.89 -3.00
CA GLY A 183 14.87 -19.13 -2.62
C GLY A 183 15.10 -20.06 -3.80
N GLU A 184 14.03 -20.35 -4.55
CA GLU A 184 14.10 -21.22 -5.73
C GLU A 184 15.06 -20.68 -6.81
N VAL A 185 15.03 -19.37 -7.08
CA VAL A 185 15.93 -18.74 -8.05
C VAL A 185 17.37 -18.75 -7.54
N SER A 186 17.58 -18.53 -6.24
CA SER A 186 18.91 -18.63 -5.64
C SER A 186 19.51 -20.03 -5.79
N ASP A 187 18.71 -21.09 -5.56
CA ASP A 187 19.16 -22.47 -5.71
C ASP A 187 19.47 -22.80 -7.17
N LYS A 188 18.60 -22.40 -8.11
CA LYS A 188 18.84 -22.56 -9.56
C LYS A 188 20.10 -21.84 -10.03
N LEU A 189 20.35 -20.62 -9.54
CA LEU A 189 21.58 -19.87 -9.87
C LEU A 189 22.82 -20.62 -9.39
N ARG A 190 22.79 -21.17 -8.18
CA ARG A 190 23.88 -21.99 -7.63
C ARG A 190 24.10 -23.24 -8.48
N ASP A 191 23.04 -23.97 -8.82
CA ASP A 191 23.16 -25.20 -9.61
C ASP A 191 23.73 -24.93 -11.02
N LEU A 192 23.20 -23.92 -11.72
CA LEU A 192 23.63 -23.56 -13.07
C LEU A 192 25.06 -23.02 -13.13
N SER A 193 25.55 -22.42 -12.03
CA SER A 193 26.89 -21.84 -11.93
C SER A 193 27.87 -22.70 -11.14
N ARG A 194 27.50 -23.92 -10.74
CA ARG A 194 28.30 -24.79 -9.86
C ARG A 194 28.72 -24.11 -8.54
N GLY A 195 27.84 -23.28 -7.99
CA GLY A 195 27.97 -22.62 -6.69
C GLY A 195 28.59 -21.22 -6.73
N VAL A 196 28.95 -20.71 -7.90
CA VAL A 196 29.62 -19.39 -8.03
C VAL A 196 28.65 -18.24 -7.78
N LEU A 197 27.44 -18.31 -8.34
CA LEU A 197 26.45 -17.23 -8.25
C LEU A 197 25.63 -17.31 -6.97
N ASN A 198 25.49 -16.18 -6.29
CA ASN A 198 24.72 -16.04 -5.06
C ASN A 198 23.89 -14.77 -5.08
N LEU A 199 22.60 -14.89 -4.74
CA LEU A 199 21.76 -13.74 -4.50
C LEU A 199 22.00 -13.20 -3.10
N THR A 200 22.26 -11.90 -3.02
CA THR A 200 22.29 -11.17 -1.76
C THR A 200 21.04 -10.28 -1.68
N PRO A 201 20.34 -10.21 -0.53
CA PRO A 201 19.28 -9.23 -0.37
C PRO A 201 19.88 -7.81 -0.42
N ASP A 202 19.22 -6.89 -1.10
CA ASP A 202 19.58 -5.47 -1.04
C ASP A 202 19.28 -4.98 0.39
N LEU A 203 20.24 -4.25 0.99
CA LEU A 203 20.16 -3.75 2.37
C LEU A 203 19.30 -2.51 2.49
#